data_AF-Q08NC6-F1
#
_entry.id   AF-Q08NC6-F1
#
_cell.length_a   1.000
_cell.length_b   1.000
_cell.length_c   1.000
_cell.angle_alpha   90.00
_cell.angle_beta   90.00
_cell.angle_gamma   90.00
#
_symmetry.space_group_name_H-M   'P 1'
#
loop_
_entity.id
_entity.type
_entity.pdbx_description
1 polymer ?
#
loop_
_entity_poly.entity_id
_entity_poly.type
_entity_poly.pdbx_seq_one_letter_code
_entity_poly.pdbx_strand_id
1 'polypeptide(L)'
;MRGFFSQKARRRPAPPPAPVAAPAVRRDRRARGVALIIAVISITVLTVVATEFAYNTRVDLQLAANQRDEVRAFYMARSGIALGRLLLRFQRQVDQTPIPNLGNMLQQLTGGAPAGGTPSAAPSSLNIQLWKLARVDCHMLKGMVNSDASAEGAPAQDSNFQMDDGETPDPSAPPIRRSFGGFEGCFLADIHDEEEKLNVHRLSSLATDALPTAARMMDLFGDKRFEFLFDREDSNKVRVTPQDVVIALKDWVDEDEVQSAINLADPVNPFASGFADEGMHYDRFDPRYEAKNARFDSLDELYRVHGVTDRFMAAFRDRLTVYPDINSRPNINTDDPMMMYMAILSVADQTKPDPRLQDPVFIQEIITQIRTARMFSFMGMSVADFVNIVASAGVPINPSVNPSVNQNAANNNRLVGDKSQTFTIKSVGEAGSVQKTLTAVVRLDDTLGRLLYWREE
;
A
#
# COMPACT_ATOMS: atom_id res chain seq x y z
N MET A 1 -69.72 -74.59 -55.37
CA MET A 1 -69.63 -75.91 -54.71
C MET A 1 -69.95 -75.72 -53.23
N ARG A 2 -71.03 -76.39 -52.75
CA ARG A 2 -71.39 -76.78 -51.35
C ARG A 2 -71.13 -75.74 -50.23
N GLY A 3 -72.15 -75.12 -49.60
CA GLY A 3 -73.12 -75.74 -48.65
C GLY A 3 -72.48 -75.78 -47.26
N PHE A 4 -73.05 -75.25 -46.17
CA PHE A 4 -74.33 -75.64 -45.60
C PHE A 4 -74.81 -74.69 -44.49
N PHE A 5 -76.14 -74.64 -44.38
CA PHE A 5 -77.00 -74.01 -43.39
C PHE A 5 -76.80 -74.47 -41.94
N SER A 6 -77.22 -73.64 -40.98
CA SER A 6 -78.16 -74.12 -39.93
C SER A 6 -78.88 -72.96 -39.24
N GLN A 7 -80.16 -72.77 -39.58
CA GLN A 7 -81.13 -72.03 -38.77
C GLN A 7 -81.63 -72.94 -37.65
N LYS A 8 -81.72 -72.43 -36.41
CA LYS A 8 -82.59 -73.03 -35.39
C LYS A 8 -83.49 -71.96 -34.75
N ALA A 9 -84.75 -72.32 -34.66
CA ALA A 9 -85.89 -71.45 -34.51
C ALA A 9 -86.22 -71.07 -33.04
N ARG A 10 -86.64 -69.80 -32.90
CA ARG A 10 -87.73 -69.23 -32.07
C ARG A 10 -88.09 -69.87 -30.71
N ARG A 11 -88.03 -69.03 -29.67
CA ARG A 11 -89.08 -68.91 -28.64
C ARG A 11 -89.56 -67.45 -28.55
N ARG A 12 -90.87 -67.27 -28.33
CA ARG A 12 -91.64 -66.00 -28.35
C ARG A 12 -91.91 -65.50 -26.89
N PRO A 13 -92.46 -64.29 -26.69
CA PRO A 13 -91.81 -63.19 -25.94
C PRO A 13 -92.41 -62.94 -24.54
N ALA A 14 -91.74 -62.11 -23.74
CA ALA A 14 -92.32 -61.45 -22.56
C ALA A 14 -92.33 -59.93 -22.78
N PRO A 15 -93.44 -59.22 -22.46
CA PRO A 15 -93.51 -57.76 -22.58
C PRO A 15 -92.62 -57.08 -21.53
N PRO A 16 -91.95 -55.96 -21.86
CA PRO A 16 -91.12 -55.26 -20.89
C PRO A 16 -91.97 -54.56 -19.83
N PRO A 17 -91.62 -54.65 -18.54
CA PRO A 17 -92.23 -53.82 -17.50
C PRO A 17 -91.76 -52.37 -17.67
N ALA A 18 -92.68 -51.42 -17.59
CA ALA A 18 -92.37 -49.99 -17.55
C ALA A 18 -91.58 -49.65 -16.28
N PRO A 19 -90.38 -49.06 -16.37
CA PRO A 19 -89.70 -48.50 -15.21
C PRO A 19 -90.11 -47.03 -15.04
N VAL A 20 -90.66 -46.80 -13.86
CA VAL A 20 -90.96 -45.54 -13.17
C VAL A 20 -89.87 -44.49 -13.39
N ALA A 21 -90.29 -43.26 -13.69
CA ALA A 21 -89.42 -42.09 -13.78
C ALA A 21 -88.68 -41.88 -12.44
N ALA A 22 -87.36 -42.05 -12.45
CA ALA A 22 -86.49 -41.76 -11.31
C ALA A 22 -86.48 -40.25 -11.02
N PRO A 23 -86.38 -39.83 -9.74
CA PRO A 23 -86.37 -38.42 -9.38
C PRO A 23 -85.13 -37.75 -9.98
N ALA A 24 -85.34 -36.64 -10.68
CA ALA A 24 -84.25 -35.80 -11.18
C ALA A 24 -83.38 -35.36 -9.99
N VAL A 25 -82.18 -35.93 -9.87
CA VAL A 25 -81.16 -35.45 -8.95
C VAL A 25 -80.88 -34.01 -9.34
N ARG A 26 -81.35 -33.06 -8.53
CA ARG A 26 -80.95 -31.66 -8.60
C ARG A 26 -79.44 -31.63 -8.40
N ARG A 27 -78.69 -31.58 -9.51
CA ARG A 27 -77.24 -31.37 -9.50
C ARG A 27 -76.98 -30.06 -8.76
N ASP A 28 -76.37 -30.16 -7.59
CA ASP A 28 -75.90 -29.02 -6.81
C ASP A 28 -74.97 -28.15 -7.65
N ARG A 29 -75.50 -27.02 -8.15
CA ARG A 29 -74.74 -25.96 -8.82
C ARG A 29 -73.72 -25.27 -7.88
N ARG A 30 -73.68 -25.64 -6.60
CA ARG A 30 -72.79 -25.05 -5.58
C ARG A 30 -71.34 -25.55 -5.62
N ALA A 31 -71.04 -26.71 -6.23
CA ALA A 31 -69.67 -27.26 -6.27
C ALA A 31 -68.77 -26.69 -7.39
N ARG A 32 -69.31 -25.93 -8.36
CA ARG A 32 -68.53 -25.41 -9.51
C ARG A 32 -67.73 -24.15 -9.20
N GLY A 33 -68.14 -23.36 -8.20
CA GLY A 33 -67.38 -22.17 -7.77
C GLY A 33 -66.17 -22.53 -6.90
N VAL A 34 -66.29 -23.59 -6.08
CA VAL A 34 -65.26 -24.01 -5.12
C VAL A 34 -63.99 -24.52 -5.83
N ALA A 35 -64.14 -25.30 -6.91
CA ALA A 35 -63.00 -25.80 -7.68
C ALA A 35 -62.18 -24.67 -8.33
N LEU A 36 -62.84 -23.61 -8.80
CA LEU A 36 -62.19 -22.45 -9.38
C LEU A 36 -61.47 -21.61 -8.31
N ILE A 37 -62.07 -21.47 -7.13
CA ILE A 37 -61.44 -20.78 -6.00
C ILE A 37 -60.18 -21.54 -5.54
N ILE A 38 -60.24 -22.87 -5.42
CA ILE A 38 -59.08 -23.69 -5.05
C ILE A 38 -57.98 -23.54 -6.11
N ALA A 39 -58.31 -23.61 -7.41
CA ALA A 39 -57.34 -23.47 -8.48
C ALA A 39 -56.67 -22.08 -8.47
N VAL A 40 -57.44 -21.00 -8.30
CA VAL A 40 -56.89 -19.64 -8.21
C VAL A 40 -55.99 -19.49 -6.99
N ILE A 41 -56.42 -19.97 -5.82
CA ILE A 41 -55.60 -19.93 -4.60
C ILE A 41 -54.30 -20.72 -4.81
N SER A 42 -54.37 -21.93 -5.34
CA SER A 42 -53.19 -22.75 -5.62
C SER A 42 -52.23 -22.07 -6.60
N ILE A 43 -52.74 -21.46 -7.68
CA ILE A 43 -51.91 -20.71 -8.63
C ILE A 43 -51.29 -19.49 -7.93
N THR A 44 -52.06 -18.73 -7.16
CA THR A 44 -51.52 -17.55 -6.45
C THR A 44 -50.40 -17.92 -5.47
N VAL A 45 -50.58 -18.98 -4.68
CA VAL A 45 -49.55 -19.46 -3.75
C VAL A 45 -48.32 -19.94 -4.51
N LEU A 46 -48.50 -20.71 -5.59
CA LEU A 46 -47.38 -21.19 -6.40
C LEU A 46 -46.64 -20.04 -7.08
N THR A 47 -47.34 -19.01 -7.56
CA THR A 47 -46.70 -17.82 -8.14
C THR A 47 -45.88 -17.06 -7.10
N VAL A 48 -46.39 -16.88 -5.87
CA VAL A 48 -45.64 -16.21 -4.79
C VAL A 48 -44.35 -16.98 -4.47
N VAL A 49 -44.45 -18.29 -4.25
CA VAL A 49 -43.28 -19.15 -3.96
C VAL A 49 -42.29 -19.14 -5.11
N ALA A 50 -42.76 -19.24 -6.36
CA ALA A 50 -41.89 -19.19 -7.54
C ALA A 50 -41.17 -17.84 -7.66
N THR A 51 -41.85 -16.72 -7.37
CA THR A 51 -41.23 -15.39 -7.39
C THR A 51 -40.20 -15.21 -6.28
N GLU A 52 -40.48 -15.69 -5.07
CA GLU A 52 -39.55 -15.62 -3.93
C GLU A 52 -38.31 -16.47 -4.19
N PHE A 53 -38.49 -17.70 -4.69
CA PHE A 53 -37.37 -18.56 -5.06
C PHE A 53 -36.52 -17.95 -6.18
N ALA A 54 -37.13 -17.37 -7.22
CA ALA A 54 -36.41 -16.71 -8.29
C ALA A 54 -35.62 -15.49 -7.80
N TYR A 55 -36.19 -14.70 -6.88
CA TYR A 55 -35.50 -13.57 -6.27
C TYR A 55 -34.31 -14.02 -5.42
N ASN A 56 -34.52 -14.99 -4.51
CA ASN A 56 -33.45 -15.51 -3.64
C ASN A 56 -32.32 -16.13 -4.46
N THR A 57 -32.64 -16.94 -5.48
CA THR A 57 -31.63 -17.52 -6.38
C THR A 57 -30.80 -16.45 -7.09
N ARG A 58 -31.43 -15.35 -7.54
CA ARG A 58 -30.70 -14.26 -8.19
C ARG A 58 -29.76 -13.54 -7.22
N VAL A 59 -30.20 -13.30 -5.99
CA VAL A 59 -29.36 -12.72 -4.93
C VAL A 59 -28.19 -13.65 -4.61
N ASP A 60 -28.43 -14.95 -4.43
CA ASP A 60 -27.40 -15.94 -4.12
C ASP A 60 -26.37 -16.05 -5.25
N LEU A 61 -26.81 -16.07 -6.51
CA LEU A 61 -25.91 -16.05 -7.67
C LEU A 61 -25.04 -14.79 -7.71
N GLN A 62 -25.61 -13.64 -7.34
CA GLN A 62 -24.88 -12.38 -7.31
C GLN A 62 -23.89 -12.32 -6.15
N LEU A 63 -24.24 -12.85 -4.97
CA LEU A 63 -23.33 -13.01 -3.84
C LEU A 63 -22.19 -13.96 -4.16
N ALA A 64 -22.48 -15.11 -4.77
CA ALA A 64 -21.46 -16.08 -5.19
C ALA A 64 -20.51 -15.50 -6.25
N ALA A 65 -21.03 -14.73 -7.21
CA ALA A 65 -20.21 -14.01 -8.18
C ALA A 65 -19.29 -12.99 -7.50
N ASN A 66 -19.82 -12.19 -6.57
CA ASN A 66 -19.04 -11.21 -5.81
C ASN A 66 -17.95 -11.87 -4.95
N GLN A 67 -18.24 -12.98 -4.28
CA GLN A 67 -17.24 -13.72 -3.49
C GLN A 67 -16.11 -14.29 -4.36
N ARG A 68 -16.46 -14.86 -5.52
CA ARG A 68 -15.47 -15.32 -6.50
C ARG A 68 -14.59 -14.18 -6.98
N ASP A 69 -15.21 -13.05 -7.33
CA ASP A 69 -14.51 -11.87 -7.85
C ASP A 69 -13.68 -11.19 -6.75
N GLU A 70 -14.11 -11.23 -5.49
CA GLU A 70 -13.36 -10.77 -4.32
C GLU A 70 -12.05 -11.55 -4.15
N VAL A 71 -12.10 -12.88 -4.19
CA VAL A 71 -10.91 -13.72 -4.12
C VAL A 71 -9.97 -13.43 -5.30
N ARG A 72 -10.52 -13.27 -6.51
CA ARG A 72 -9.73 -12.91 -7.70
C ARG A 72 -9.04 -11.56 -7.52
N ALA A 73 -9.78 -10.53 -7.11
CA ALA A 73 -9.25 -9.19 -6.86
C ALA A 73 -8.14 -9.21 -5.80
N PHE A 74 -8.31 -9.97 -4.72
CA PHE A 74 -7.29 -10.15 -3.69
C PHE A 74 -5.98 -10.74 -4.24
N TYR A 75 -6.06 -11.83 -5.02
CA TYR A 75 -4.86 -12.42 -5.61
C TYR A 75 -4.24 -11.55 -6.71
N MET A 76 -5.04 -10.74 -7.43
CA MET A 76 -4.51 -9.73 -8.36
C MET A 76 -3.70 -8.67 -7.60
N ALA A 77 -4.25 -8.11 -6.53
CA ALA A 77 -3.54 -7.15 -5.69
C ALA A 77 -2.25 -7.76 -5.11
N ARG A 78 -2.30 -9.02 -4.64
CA ARG A 78 -1.13 -9.73 -4.11
C ARG A 78 -0.05 -9.95 -5.17
N SER A 79 -0.45 -10.17 -6.43
CA SER A 79 0.46 -10.29 -7.57
C SER A 79 1.18 -8.96 -7.85
N GLY A 80 0.47 -7.83 -7.74
CA GLY A 80 1.07 -6.49 -7.81
C GLY A 80 2.13 -6.24 -6.74
N ILE A 81 1.89 -6.67 -5.49
CA ILE A 81 2.91 -6.58 -4.42
C ILE A 81 4.12 -7.45 -4.74
N ALA A 82 3.91 -8.69 -5.21
CA ALA A 82 5.01 -9.58 -5.58
C ALA A 82 5.87 -9.00 -6.71
N LEU A 83 5.23 -8.38 -7.71
CA LEU A 83 5.92 -7.73 -8.82
C LEU A 83 6.66 -6.46 -8.37
N GLY A 84 6.06 -5.66 -7.48
CA GLY A 84 6.72 -4.50 -6.88
C GLY A 84 7.97 -4.90 -6.07
N ARG A 85 7.91 -6.00 -5.32
CA ARG A 85 9.08 -6.55 -4.60
C ARG A 85 10.19 -6.99 -5.56
N LEU A 86 9.83 -7.62 -6.68
CA LEU A 86 10.79 -7.99 -7.71
C LEU A 86 11.45 -6.75 -8.32
N LEU A 87 10.68 -5.70 -8.60
CA LEU A 87 11.20 -4.43 -9.11
C LEU A 87 12.19 -3.78 -8.12
N LEU A 88 11.86 -3.75 -6.83
CA LEU A 88 12.75 -3.22 -5.79
C LEU A 88 14.04 -4.04 -5.66
N ARG A 89 14.00 -5.35 -5.91
CA ARG A 89 15.22 -6.17 -5.98
C ARG A 89 16.09 -5.78 -7.16
N PHE A 90 15.50 -5.55 -8.33
CA PHE A 90 16.24 -5.06 -9.50
C PHE A 90 16.83 -3.68 -9.26
N GLN A 91 16.10 -2.78 -8.59
CA GLN A 91 16.60 -1.50 -8.15
C GLN A 91 17.89 -1.65 -7.33
N ARG A 92 17.87 -2.50 -6.29
CA ARG A 92 19.06 -2.75 -5.45
C ARG A 92 20.24 -3.27 -6.28
N GLN A 93 19.98 -4.10 -7.29
CA GLN A 93 21.02 -4.59 -8.19
C GLN A 93 21.59 -3.47 -9.07
N VAL A 94 20.74 -2.59 -9.62
CA VAL A 94 21.15 -1.41 -10.41
C VAL A 94 21.99 -0.46 -9.55
N ASP A 95 21.59 -0.24 -8.29
CA ASP A 95 22.32 0.61 -7.34
C ASP A 95 23.71 0.07 -6.95
N GLN A 96 23.91 -1.25 -7.08
CA GLN A 96 25.19 -1.92 -6.84
C GLN A 96 26.09 -1.93 -8.08
N THR A 97 25.51 -1.89 -9.29
CA THR A 97 26.28 -1.80 -10.53
C THR A 97 26.74 -0.36 -10.75
N PRO A 98 28.03 -0.03 -10.64
CA PRO A 98 28.51 1.30 -10.93
C PRO A 98 28.41 1.49 -12.44
N ILE A 99 27.36 2.18 -12.91
CA ILE A 99 27.27 2.54 -14.33
C ILE A 99 28.41 3.53 -14.57
N PRO A 100 29.38 3.22 -15.46
CA PRO A 100 30.47 4.14 -15.76
C PRO A 100 29.88 5.45 -16.27
N ASN A 101 30.36 6.55 -15.70
CA ASN A 101 29.86 7.90 -15.92
C ASN A 101 29.60 8.14 -17.42
N LEU A 102 28.39 8.56 -17.75
CA LEU A 102 28.00 8.94 -19.12
C LEU A 102 28.90 10.05 -19.68
N GLY A 103 29.48 10.89 -18.80
CA GLY A 103 30.51 11.86 -19.16
C GLY A 103 31.83 11.23 -19.64
N ASN A 104 32.27 10.14 -19.02
CA ASN A 104 33.45 9.39 -19.48
C ASN A 104 33.15 8.64 -20.78
N MET A 105 31.93 8.11 -20.92
CA MET A 105 31.49 7.44 -22.15
C MET A 105 31.38 8.43 -23.32
N LEU A 106 30.83 9.62 -23.09
CA LEU A 106 30.74 10.68 -24.09
C LEU A 106 32.12 11.22 -24.44
N GLN A 107 33.01 11.44 -23.47
CA GLN A 107 34.39 11.85 -23.72
C GLN A 107 35.17 10.79 -24.52
N GLN A 108 34.89 9.51 -24.28
CA GLN A 108 35.43 8.40 -25.05
C GLN A 108 34.81 8.30 -26.45
N LEU A 109 33.56 8.70 -26.64
CA LEU A 109 32.88 8.71 -27.94
C LEU A 109 33.25 9.95 -28.79
N THR A 110 33.53 11.09 -28.16
CA THR A 110 33.85 12.37 -28.84
C THR A 110 35.35 12.57 -29.06
N GLY A 111 36.21 11.61 -28.68
CA GLY A 111 37.64 11.62 -29.01
C GLY A 111 38.44 12.80 -28.45
N GLY A 112 37.96 13.44 -27.38
CA GLY A 112 38.63 14.60 -26.78
C GLY A 112 39.90 14.19 -26.01
N ALA A 113 41.06 14.69 -26.43
CA ALA A 113 42.33 14.46 -25.75
C ALA A 113 42.28 14.88 -24.26
N PRO A 114 43.02 14.22 -23.36
CA PRO A 114 43.03 14.57 -21.94
C PRO A 114 43.74 15.92 -21.75
N ALA A 115 42.97 16.98 -21.53
CA ALA A 115 43.52 18.21 -20.97
C ALA A 115 43.95 17.92 -19.53
N GLY A 116 45.23 18.10 -19.23
CA GLY A 116 45.89 17.75 -17.96
C GLY A 116 45.46 18.57 -16.75
N GLY A 117 44.19 18.49 -16.38
CA GLY A 117 43.70 18.78 -15.04
C GLY A 117 43.49 17.46 -14.30
N THR A 118 43.89 17.39 -13.03
CA THR A 118 43.62 16.25 -12.15
C THR A 118 42.16 15.80 -12.27
N PRO A 119 41.87 14.54 -12.61
CA PRO A 119 40.50 14.06 -12.73
C PRO A 119 39.91 13.91 -11.32
N SER A 120 39.27 14.95 -10.81
CA SER A 120 38.28 14.82 -9.74
C SER A 120 36.91 14.52 -10.35
N ALA A 121 36.82 13.40 -11.07
CA ALA A 121 35.54 12.84 -11.47
C ALA A 121 35.27 11.66 -10.55
N ALA A 122 34.69 11.95 -9.39
CA ALA A 122 34.08 10.91 -8.59
C ALA A 122 33.09 10.14 -9.49
N PRO A 123 33.05 8.81 -9.43
CA PRO A 123 32.07 8.03 -10.18
C PRO A 123 30.68 8.37 -9.64
N SER A 124 29.99 9.33 -10.24
CA SER A 124 28.57 9.55 -10.04
C SER A 124 27.86 8.40 -10.74
N SER A 125 27.72 7.27 -10.06
CA SER A 125 26.78 6.22 -10.46
C SER A 125 25.42 6.87 -10.61
N LEU A 126 24.80 6.73 -11.77
CA LEU A 126 23.46 7.24 -12.01
C LEU A 126 22.51 6.60 -10.98
N ASN A 127 22.08 7.38 -9.99
CA ASN A 127 21.07 6.95 -9.01
C ASN A 127 19.71 7.02 -9.72
N ILE A 128 19.28 5.94 -10.36
CA ILE A 128 17.99 5.89 -11.06
C ILE A 128 16.98 5.25 -10.11
N GLN A 129 15.88 5.94 -9.83
CA GLN A 129 14.77 5.45 -9.01
C GLN A 129 13.76 4.73 -9.91
N LEU A 130 13.99 3.44 -10.21
CA LEU A 130 13.16 2.64 -11.11
C LEU A 130 11.69 2.62 -10.67
N TRP A 131 11.44 2.65 -9.36
CA TRP A 131 10.09 2.62 -8.80
C TRP A 131 9.27 3.89 -9.10
N LYS A 132 9.92 5.03 -9.39
CA LYS A 132 9.24 6.25 -9.86
C LYS A 132 8.97 6.25 -11.37
N LEU A 133 9.65 5.38 -12.12
CA LEU A 133 9.54 5.29 -13.58
C LEU A 133 8.58 4.19 -14.02
N ALA A 134 8.65 3.02 -13.37
CA ALA A 134 7.92 1.83 -13.77
C ALA A 134 6.51 1.83 -13.16
N ARG A 135 5.50 1.80 -14.02
CA ARG A 135 4.13 1.52 -13.61
C ARG A 135 3.97 0.01 -13.42
N VAL A 136 3.89 -0.42 -12.18
CA VAL A 136 3.72 -1.85 -11.86
C VAL A 136 2.26 -2.23 -12.03
N ASP A 137 1.88 -2.67 -13.24
CA ASP A 137 0.50 -3.00 -13.56
C ASP A 137 0.35 -4.36 -14.28
N CYS A 138 -0.91 -4.76 -14.47
CA CYS A 138 -1.24 -5.99 -15.18
C CYS A 138 -0.77 -6.00 -16.64
N HIS A 139 -0.61 -4.82 -17.27
CA HIS A 139 -0.15 -4.69 -18.65
C HIS A 139 1.35 -4.92 -18.77
N MET A 140 2.15 -4.41 -17.84
CA MET A 140 3.58 -4.69 -17.74
C MET A 140 3.81 -6.20 -17.59
N LEU A 141 3.05 -6.86 -16.71
CA LEU A 141 3.14 -8.31 -16.53
C LEU A 141 2.78 -9.07 -17.81
N LYS A 142 1.69 -8.71 -18.50
CA LYS A 142 1.31 -9.33 -19.79
C LYS A 142 2.35 -9.09 -20.88
N GLY A 143 2.97 -7.92 -20.91
CA GLY A 143 4.02 -7.56 -21.86
C GLY A 143 5.30 -8.39 -21.68
N MET A 144 5.76 -8.58 -20.45
CA MET A 144 6.96 -9.38 -20.15
C MET A 144 6.78 -10.88 -20.45
N VAL A 145 5.54 -11.37 -20.41
CA VAL A 145 5.25 -12.79 -20.60
C VAL A 145 5.03 -13.14 -22.07
N ASN A 146 4.41 -12.22 -22.83
CA ASN A 146 4.16 -12.43 -24.25
C ASN A 146 5.41 -12.28 -25.12
N SER A 147 6.50 -11.68 -24.62
CA SER A 147 7.76 -11.54 -25.36
C SER A 147 8.52 -12.86 -25.54
N ASP A 148 8.30 -13.87 -24.69
CA ASP A 148 8.92 -15.20 -24.83
C ASP A 148 7.99 -16.25 -25.46
N ALA A 149 6.68 -15.99 -25.53
CA ALA A 149 5.74 -16.87 -26.23
C ALA A 149 5.81 -16.72 -27.77
N SER A 150 6.59 -15.76 -28.26
CA SER A 150 6.85 -15.52 -29.69
C SER A 150 8.29 -15.89 -30.10
N ALA A 151 9.11 -16.37 -29.16
CA ALA A 151 10.38 -17.00 -29.50
C ALA A 151 10.10 -18.45 -29.89
N GLU A 152 10.47 -18.82 -31.12
CA GLU A 152 10.49 -20.21 -31.58
C GLU A 152 11.35 -21.06 -30.64
N GLY A 153 10.70 -21.72 -29.69
CA GLY A 153 11.34 -22.60 -28.72
C GLY A 153 10.33 -23.04 -27.67
N ALA A 154 9.72 -24.19 -27.88
CA ALA A 154 8.81 -24.81 -26.92
C ALA A 154 9.44 -24.84 -25.51
N PRO A 155 8.72 -24.45 -24.44
CA PRO A 155 9.24 -24.61 -23.09
C PRO A 155 9.40 -26.11 -22.81
N ALA A 156 10.52 -26.48 -22.19
CA ALA A 156 10.78 -27.85 -21.77
C ALA A 156 9.65 -28.34 -20.87
N GLN A 157 9.00 -29.43 -21.29
CA GLN A 157 8.05 -30.19 -20.47
C GLN A 157 8.80 -30.72 -19.25
N ASP A 158 8.55 -30.16 -18.07
CA ASP A 158 8.89 -30.82 -16.82
C ASP A 158 7.81 -31.88 -16.56
N SER A 159 8.12 -33.13 -16.88
CA SER A 159 7.18 -34.27 -16.84
C SER A 159 6.77 -34.69 -15.42
N ASN A 160 7.23 -33.99 -14.39
CA ASN A 160 7.05 -34.35 -12.98
C ASN A 160 6.14 -33.41 -12.18
N PHE A 161 5.58 -32.36 -12.80
CA PHE A 161 4.66 -31.47 -12.10
C PHE A 161 3.19 -31.78 -12.48
N GLN A 162 2.59 -32.73 -11.75
CA GLN A 162 1.16 -33.03 -11.81
C GLN A 162 0.53 -32.51 -10.50
N MET A 163 -0.27 -31.45 -10.57
CA MET A 163 -1.18 -31.13 -9.45
C MET A 163 -2.36 -32.11 -9.53
N ASP A 164 -2.55 -32.88 -8.45
CA ASP A 164 -3.63 -33.84 -8.28
C ASP A 164 -4.92 -33.10 -7.90
N ASP A 165 -5.66 -32.67 -8.92
CA ASP A 165 -6.99 -32.10 -8.76
C ASP A 165 -7.98 -33.28 -8.67
N GLY A 166 -8.41 -33.61 -7.45
CA GLY A 166 -9.28 -34.75 -7.12
C GLY A 166 -10.73 -34.64 -7.64
N GLU A 167 -10.92 -34.39 -8.92
CA GLU A 167 -12.20 -34.45 -9.62
C GLU A 167 -11.98 -35.13 -10.97
N THR A 168 -12.55 -36.32 -11.18
CA THR A 168 -12.40 -37.08 -12.43
C THR A 168 -12.80 -36.22 -13.63
N PRO A 169 -11.87 -35.84 -14.53
CA PRO A 169 -12.19 -34.95 -15.62
C PRO A 169 -12.90 -35.72 -16.74
N ASP A 170 -13.95 -35.10 -17.27
CA ASP A 170 -14.60 -35.48 -18.52
C ASP A 170 -13.53 -35.64 -19.63
N PRO A 171 -13.41 -36.84 -20.26
CA PRO A 171 -12.37 -37.12 -21.26
C PRO A 171 -12.54 -36.34 -22.58
N SER A 172 -13.59 -35.53 -22.71
CA SER A 172 -13.87 -34.73 -23.91
C SER A 172 -13.56 -33.23 -23.77
N ALA A 173 -13.17 -32.76 -22.58
CA ALA A 173 -12.76 -31.37 -22.38
C ALA A 173 -11.25 -31.21 -22.66
N PRO A 174 -10.83 -30.31 -23.59
CA PRO A 174 -9.41 -30.03 -23.74
C PRO A 174 -8.86 -29.49 -22.40
N PRO A 175 -7.65 -29.90 -21.98
CA PRO A 175 -7.05 -29.37 -20.76
C PRO A 175 -7.00 -27.86 -20.89
N ILE A 176 -7.60 -27.15 -19.93
CA ILE A 176 -7.55 -25.68 -19.90
C ILE A 176 -6.09 -25.30 -19.71
N ARG A 177 -5.39 -25.03 -20.83
CA ARG A 177 -4.05 -24.48 -20.83
C ARG A 177 -4.17 -23.05 -20.31
N ARG A 178 -4.08 -22.89 -18.99
CA ARG A 178 -3.97 -21.57 -18.37
C ARG A 178 -2.60 -21.03 -18.75
N SER A 179 -2.53 -20.24 -19.82
CA SER A 179 -1.32 -19.50 -20.15
C SER A 179 -1.06 -18.48 -19.05
N PHE A 180 0.19 -18.38 -18.59
CA PHE A 180 0.61 -17.25 -17.75
C PHE A 180 0.27 -15.97 -18.53
N GLY A 181 -0.50 -15.05 -17.93
CA GLY A 181 -1.09 -13.88 -18.63
C GLY A 181 -2.56 -13.99 -19.05
N GLY A 182 -3.15 -15.19 -19.06
CA GLY A 182 -4.58 -15.44 -19.34
C GLY A 182 -5.50 -15.22 -18.14
N PHE A 183 -5.19 -14.25 -17.29
CA PHE A 183 -5.94 -13.99 -16.06
C PHE A 183 -7.01 -12.91 -16.26
N GLU A 184 -8.16 -13.10 -15.61
CA GLU A 184 -9.28 -12.15 -15.59
C GLU A 184 -9.10 -11.15 -14.46
N GLY A 185 -9.11 -9.86 -14.78
CA GLY A 185 -8.87 -8.77 -13.84
C GLY A 185 -7.59 -7.99 -14.16
N CYS A 186 -7.36 -6.93 -13.38
CA CYS A 186 -6.14 -6.14 -13.44
C CYS A 186 -5.67 -5.79 -12.03
N PHE A 187 -4.43 -5.32 -11.93
CA PHE A 187 -3.91 -4.70 -10.73
C PHE A 187 -3.06 -3.49 -11.10
N LEU A 188 -2.95 -2.57 -10.16
CA LEU A 188 -2.03 -1.44 -10.18
C LEU A 188 -1.33 -1.37 -8.84
N ALA A 189 0.00 -1.40 -8.84
CA ALA A 189 0.82 -1.25 -7.64
C ALA A 189 1.62 0.06 -7.71
N ASP A 190 1.44 0.89 -6.69
CA ASP A 190 2.17 2.13 -6.46
C ASP A 190 3.21 1.91 -5.35
N ILE A 191 4.43 2.36 -5.60
CA ILE A 191 5.57 2.19 -4.68
C ILE A 191 5.97 3.56 -4.15
N HIS A 192 5.97 3.69 -2.83
CA HIS A 192 6.40 4.89 -2.12
C HIS A 192 7.62 4.58 -1.26
N ASP A 193 8.54 5.53 -1.19
CA ASP A 193 9.71 5.45 -0.32
C ASP A 193 9.35 5.92 1.08
N GLU A 194 9.61 5.08 2.08
CA GLU A 194 9.37 5.44 3.49
C GLU A 194 10.52 6.27 4.07
N GLU A 195 11.72 6.18 3.51
CA GLU A 195 12.89 6.94 4.01
C GLU A 195 12.87 8.40 3.53
N GLU A 196 11.99 8.78 2.59
CA GLU A 196 11.68 10.19 2.29
C GLU A 196 10.89 10.88 3.42
N LYS A 197 10.28 10.10 4.33
CA LYS A 197 9.49 10.59 5.47
C LYS A 197 10.34 10.68 6.74
N LEU A 198 9.86 11.41 7.75
CA LEU A 198 10.51 11.47 9.06
C LEU A 198 10.22 10.20 9.85
N ASN A 199 11.27 9.45 10.18
CA ASN A 199 11.17 8.25 11.00
C ASN A 199 11.10 8.59 12.49
N VAL A 200 10.00 8.21 13.14
CA VAL A 200 9.76 8.43 14.58
C VAL A 200 10.71 7.63 15.46
N HIS A 201 11.08 6.40 15.07
CA HIS A 201 11.98 5.57 15.88
C HIS A 201 13.38 6.17 16.01
N ARG A 202 13.79 7.11 15.15
CA ARG A 202 15.08 7.79 15.31
C ARG A 202 15.16 8.63 16.58
N LEU A 203 14.04 8.99 17.21
CA LEU A 203 14.05 9.70 18.49
C LEU A 203 14.66 8.87 19.62
N SER A 204 14.56 7.54 19.55
CA SER A 204 15.16 6.61 20.52
C SER A 204 16.55 6.10 20.11
N SER A 205 17.12 6.66 19.04
CA SER A 205 18.49 6.33 18.60
C SER A 205 19.56 7.02 19.46
N LEU A 206 20.84 6.79 19.15
CA LEU A 206 21.95 7.50 19.80
C LEU A 206 21.76 9.02 19.68
N ALA A 207 22.24 9.77 20.67
CA ALA A 207 22.09 11.22 20.76
C ALA A 207 22.44 11.98 19.45
N THR A 208 23.47 11.52 18.74
CA THR A 208 23.92 12.09 17.46
C THR A 208 22.89 12.01 16.33
N ASP A 209 21.97 11.06 16.41
CA ASP A 209 20.91 10.79 15.43
C ASP A 209 19.54 11.29 15.91
N ALA A 210 19.31 11.20 17.22
CA ALA A 210 18.07 11.63 17.87
C ALA A 210 17.92 13.16 17.85
N LEU A 211 18.97 13.92 18.16
CA LEU A 211 18.95 15.39 18.18
C LEU A 211 18.50 16.01 16.83
N PRO A 212 19.13 15.71 15.68
CA PRO A 212 18.71 16.30 14.41
C PRO A 212 17.33 15.84 13.96
N THR A 213 16.87 14.66 14.40
CA THR A 213 15.49 14.20 14.13
C THR A 213 14.50 15.00 14.97
N ALA A 214 14.76 15.15 16.26
CA ALA A 214 13.92 15.91 17.17
C ALA A 214 13.80 17.37 16.74
N ALA A 215 14.92 18.02 16.37
CA ALA A 215 14.91 19.37 15.83
C ALA A 215 14.00 19.51 14.59
N ARG A 216 14.07 18.56 13.64
CA ARG A 216 13.19 18.57 12.44
C ARG A 216 11.73 18.39 12.79
N MET A 217 11.41 17.52 13.76
CA MET A 217 10.03 17.34 14.21
C MET A 217 9.51 18.60 14.89
N MET A 218 10.33 19.26 15.71
CA MET A 218 9.98 20.56 16.30
C MET A 218 9.76 21.62 15.22
N ASP A 219 10.61 21.70 14.21
CA ASP A 219 10.46 22.66 13.10
C ASP A 219 9.20 22.35 12.27
N LEU A 220 8.89 21.08 12.03
CA LEU A 220 7.69 20.66 11.29
C LEU A 220 6.40 20.94 12.05
N PHE A 221 6.36 20.61 13.35
CA PHE A 221 5.17 20.77 14.19
C PHE A 221 4.98 22.21 14.66
N GLY A 222 6.09 22.94 14.85
CA GLY A 222 6.13 24.33 15.30
C GLY A 222 5.98 25.36 14.17
N ASP A 223 5.81 24.95 12.91
CA ASP A 223 5.51 25.87 11.82
C ASP A 223 4.22 26.65 12.13
N LYS A 224 4.29 27.98 12.02
CA LYS A 224 3.17 28.90 12.29
C LYS A 224 1.90 28.53 11.53
N ARG A 225 2.02 27.89 10.37
CA ARG A 225 0.87 27.41 9.59
C ARG A 225 0.05 26.36 10.33
N PHE A 226 0.62 25.66 11.29
CA PHE A 226 0.01 24.59 12.08
C PHE A 226 -0.25 24.95 13.54
N GLU A 227 0.00 26.20 13.96
CA GLU A 227 -0.22 26.68 15.34
C GLU A 227 -1.65 26.38 15.82
N PHE A 228 -2.63 26.53 14.92
CA PHE A 228 -4.05 26.27 15.20
C PHE A 228 -4.35 24.83 15.64
N LEU A 229 -3.46 23.87 15.36
CA LEU A 229 -3.61 22.47 15.81
C LEU A 229 -3.40 22.32 17.32
N PHE A 230 -2.63 23.21 17.93
CA PHE A 230 -2.19 23.14 19.34
C PHE A 230 -2.86 24.20 20.23
N ASP A 231 -3.69 25.08 19.64
CA ASP A 231 -4.39 26.14 20.38
C ASP A 231 -5.59 25.67 21.18
N ARG A 232 -6.18 24.54 20.80
CA ARG A 232 -7.39 24.01 21.42
C ARG A 232 -7.04 22.80 22.27
N GLU A 233 -7.83 22.58 23.30
CA GLU A 233 -7.83 21.32 24.03
C GLU A 233 -8.25 20.18 23.09
N ASP A 234 -7.60 19.04 23.28
CA ASP A 234 -7.91 17.79 22.57
C ASP A 234 -9.20 17.13 23.12
N SER A 235 -9.54 15.95 22.60
CA SER A 235 -10.68 15.15 23.09
C SER A 235 -10.57 14.78 24.57
N ASN A 236 -9.35 14.76 25.11
CA ASN A 236 -9.03 14.43 26.49
C ASN A 236 -8.95 15.67 27.40
N LYS A 237 -9.32 16.85 26.88
CA LYS A 237 -9.29 18.15 27.60
C LYS A 237 -7.89 18.57 28.02
N VAL A 238 -6.86 18.13 27.27
CA VAL A 238 -5.48 18.53 27.48
C VAL A 238 -5.04 19.42 26.32
N ARG A 239 -4.37 20.53 26.65
CA ARG A 239 -3.65 21.32 25.65
C ARG A 239 -2.21 20.84 25.59
N VAL A 240 -1.75 20.54 24.39
CA VAL A 240 -0.43 19.96 24.15
C VAL A 240 0.37 20.89 23.25
N THR A 241 1.67 21.00 23.49
CA THR A 241 2.59 21.76 22.63
C THR A 241 3.29 20.83 21.63
N PRO A 242 3.85 21.35 20.53
CA PRO A 242 4.72 20.57 19.64
C PRO A 242 5.82 19.81 20.38
N GLN A 243 6.36 20.43 21.44
CA GLN A 243 7.40 19.85 22.25
C GLN A 243 6.93 18.62 23.03
N ASP A 244 5.75 18.73 23.64
CA ASP A 244 5.15 17.62 24.39
C ASP A 244 4.83 16.43 23.48
N VAL A 245 4.43 16.67 22.22
CA VAL A 245 4.20 15.59 21.24
C VAL A 245 5.49 14.86 20.91
N VAL A 246 6.60 15.57 20.67
CA VAL A 246 7.90 14.93 20.38
C VAL A 246 8.40 14.11 21.58
N ILE A 247 8.21 14.62 22.80
CA ILE A 247 8.51 13.90 24.04
C ILE A 247 7.64 12.63 24.13
N ALA A 248 6.32 12.76 23.98
CA ALA A 248 5.40 11.62 24.04
C ALA A 248 5.68 10.56 22.98
N LEU A 249 6.12 10.95 21.78
CA LEU A 249 6.53 10.02 20.72
C LEU A 249 7.78 9.21 21.07
N LYS A 250 8.71 9.81 21.83
CA LYS A 250 9.90 9.12 22.32
C LYS A 250 9.54 8.19 23.47
N ASP A 251 8.85 8.71 24.48
CA ASP A 251 8.52 7.98 25.71
C ASP A 251 7.68 6.73 25.37
N TRP A 252 6.73 6.84 24.43
CA TRP A 252 5.96 5.68 23.96
C TRP A 252 6.81 4.47 23.50
N VAL A 253 8.04 4.73 23.04
CA VAL A 253 8.93 3.74 22.43
C VAL A 253 10.05 3.27 23.37
N ASP A 254 10.48 4.09 24.33
CA ASP A 254 11.58 3.71 25.22
C ASP A 254 11.13 2.74 26.31
N GLU A 255 12.10 2.09 26.97
CA GLU A 255 11.81 0.98 27.89
C GLU A 255 11.56 1.44 29.33
N ASP A 256 11.78 2.73 29.63
CA ASP A 256 11.65 3.25 30.99
C ASP A 256 10.23 3.79 31.26
N GLU A 257 9.94 4.18 32.50
CA GLU A 257 8.62 4.70 32.90
C GLU A 257 8.72 6.18 33.29
N VAL A 258 9.84 6.83 32.96
CA VAL A 258 10.15 8.19 33.39
C VAL A 258 10.03 9.13 32.20
N GLN A 259 9.17 10.14 32.33
CA GLN A 259 8.96 11.11 31.27
C GLN A 259 10.29 11.74 30.81
N SER A 260 10.55 11.77 29.50
CA SER A 260 11.72 12.45 28.96
C SER A 260 11.57 13.97 28.99
N ALA A 261 12.69 14.66 29.16
CA ALA A 261 12.81 16.10 28.96
C ALA A 261 13.75 16.37 27.78
N ILE A 262 13.29 17.17 26.82
CA ILE A 262 14.12 17.54 25.67
C ILE A 262 15.02 18.75 25.98
N ASN A 263 16.30 18.62 25.65
CA ASN A 263 17.28 19.69 25.69
C ASN A 263 18.07 19.73 24.36
N LEU A 264 17.59 20.54 23.42
CA LEU A 264 18.22 20.67 22.09
C LEU A 264 19.62 21.32 22.13
N ALA A 265 20.01 21.94 23.25
CA ALA A 265 21.33 22.55 23.39
C ALA A 265 22.40 21.55 23.84
N ASP A 266 22.02 20.37 24.35
CA ASP A 266 22.94 19.32 24.78
C ASP A 266 23.11 18.27 23.68
N PRO A 267 24.25 18.23 22.98
CA PRO A 267 24.49 17.26 21.92
C PRO A 267 24.79 15.85 22.44
N VAL A 268 25.04 15.69 23.74
CA VAL A 268 25.38 14.39 24.36
C VAL A 268 24.12 13.69 24.85
N ASN A 269 23.21 14.41 25.50
CA ASN A 269 21.96 13.87 26.02
C ASN A 269 20.78 14.79 25.64
N PRO A 270 20.29 14.71 24.38
CA PRO A 270 19.20 15.55 23.90
C PRO A 270 17.87 15.24 24.58
N PHE A 271 17.73 14.04 25.14
CA PHE A 271 16.61 13.62 25.95
C PHE A 271 17.13 13.16 27.31
N ALA A 272 17.00 14.02 28.31
CA ALA A 272 17.35 13.71 29.68
C ALA A 272 16.15 13.11 30.40
N SER A 273 16.37 12.23 31.38
CA SER A 273 15.29 11.73 32.23
C SER A 273 14.69 12.89 33.02
N GLY A 274 13.36 13.03 32.95
CA GLY A 274 12.59 13.98 33.74
C GLY A 274 12.33 13.49 35.16
N PHE A 275 11.33 14.08 35.79
CA PHE A 275 10.94 13.79 37.18
C PHE A 275 9.51 13.25 37.31
N ALA A 276 8.78 13.15 36.19
CA ALA A 276 7.39 12.73 36.16
C ALA A 276 7.27 11.29 35.63
N ASP A 277 6.16 10.67 35.99
CA ASP A 277 5.74 9.38 35.47
C ASP A 277 5.16 9.56 34.05
N GLU A 278 5.67 8.82 33.09
CA GLU A 278 5.18 8.82 31.72
C GLU A 278 3.71 8.37 31.64
N GLY A 279 3.33 7.35 32.43
CA GLY A 279 2.01 6.74 32.43
C GLY A 279 0.89 7.71 32.86
N MET A 280 1.25 8.79 33.55
CA MET A 280 0.31 9.76 34.12
C MET A 280 -0.63 10.38 33.06
N HIS A 281 -0.20 10.47 31.80
CA HIS A 281 -1.02 10.99 30.70
C HIS A 281 -2.10 9.99 30.28
N TYR A 282 -1.70 8.73 30.10
CA TYR A 282 -2.55 7.66 29.56
C TYR A 282 -3.54 7.12 30.61
N ASP A 283 -3.16 7.20 31.89
CA ASP A 283 -4.00 6.86 33.03
C ASP A 283 -5.30 7.65 33.15
N ARG A 284 -5.31 8.86 32.58
CA ARG A 284 -6.45 9.80 32.62
C ARG A 284 -7.39 9.65 31.43
N PHE A 285 -7.02 8.88 30.41
CA PHE A 285 -7.84 8.67 29.23
C PHE A 285 -8.99 7.69 29.49
N ASP A 286 -10.04 7.78 28.67
CA ASP A 286 -11.18 6.87 28.69
C ASP A 286 -11.34 6.22 27.31
N PRO A 287 -11.09 4.90 27.17
CA PRO A 287 -10.62 3.97 28.19
C PRO A 287 -9.16 4.23 28.60
N ARG A 288 -8.82 3.87 29.84
CA ARG A 288 -7.44 3.90 30.35
C ARG A 288 -6.57 2.86 29.64
N TYR A 289 -5.35 3.24 29.29
CA TYR A 289 -4.30 2.35 28.80
C TYR A 289 -2.94 2.85 29.26
N GLU A 290 -1.89 2.06 29.03
CA GLU A 290 -0.51 2.36 29.39
C GLU A 290 0.31 2.65 28.13
N ALA A 291 1.46 3.31 28.31
CA ALA A 291 2.46 3.41 27.26
C ALA A 291 2.95 2.01 26.85
N LYS A 292 3.31 1.85 25.58
CA LYS A 292 3.68 0.54 25.06
C LYS A 292 5.09 0.12 25.45
N ASN A 293 5.97 1.10 25.63
CA ASN A 293 7.39 0.94 25.93
C ASN A 293 8.10 0.01 24.92
N ALA A 294 7.69 0.12 23.66
CA ALA A 294 8.20 -0.67 22.57
C ALA A 294 7.97 0.03 21.22
N ARG A 295 8.63 -0.48 20.18
CA ARG A 295 8.50 0.07 18.82
C ARG A 295 7.05 0.00 18.33
N PHE A 296 6.62 1.06 17.65
CA PHE A 296 5.37 1.09 16.88
C PHE A 296 5.27 -0.09 15.89
N ASP A 297 4.12 -0.75 15.85
CA ASP A 297 3.81 -1.82 14.89
C ASP A 297 3.19 -1.26 13.59
N SER A 298 2.51 -0.13 13.70
CA SER A 298 1.84 0.54 12.58
C SER A 298 1.80 2.04 12.77
N LEU A 299 1.64 2.78 11.67
CA LEU A 299 1.48 4.23 11.73
C LEU A 299 0.20 4.66 12.46
N ASP A 300 -0.84 3.83 12.44
CA ASP A 300 -2.11 4.11 13.11
C ASP A 300 -2.00 3.98 14.65
N GLU A 301 -0.93 3.39 15.16
CA GLU A 301 -0.65 3.38 16.60
C GLU A 301 -0.34 4.78 17.14
N LEU A 302 0.10 5.72 16.27
CA LEU A 302 0.33 7.11 16.66
C LEU A 302 -0.91 7.78 17.28
N TYR A 303 -2.13 7.37 16.91
CA TYR A 303 -3.37 7.87 17.53
C TYR A 303 -3.48 7.58 19.04
N ARG A 304 -2.67 6.67 19.58
CA ARG A 304 -2.61 6.36 21.01
C ARG A 304 -1.64 7.24 21.78
N VAL A 305 -0.74 7.96 21.10
CA VAL A 305 0.29 8.77 21.74
C VAL A 305 -0.32 10.07 22.26
N HIS A 306 0.14 10.52 23.44
CA HIS A 306 -0.34 11.76 24.03
C HIS A 306 -0.11 12.95 23.09
N GLY A 307 -1.17 13.75 22.84
CA GLY A 307 -1.13 14.91 21.95
C GLY A 307 -1.31 14.65 20.46
N VAL A 308 -1.36 13.38 20.03
CA VAL A 308 -1.66 13.03 18.65
C VAL A 308 -3.16 13.00 18.44
N THR A 309 -3.69 14.06 17.85
CA THR A 309 -5.13 14.19 17.53
C THR A 309 -5.43 13.82 16.07
N ASP A 310 -6.71 13.63 15.74
CA ASP A 310 -7.16 13.44 14.35
C ASP A 310 -6.68 14.57 13.42
N ARG A 311 -6.65 15.81 13.93
CA ARG A 311 -6.17 16.97 13.15
C ARG A 311 -4.66 16.93 12.96
N PHE A 312 -3.91 16.51 13.98
CA PHE A 312 -2.47 16.29 13.87
C PHE A 312 -2.19 15.22 12.81
N MET A 313 -2.88 14.08 12.88
CA MET A 313 -2.70 13.00 11.91
C MET A 313 -3.12 13.46 10.51
N ALA A 314 -4.21 14.20 10.35
CA ALA A 314 -4.60 14.77 9.06
C ALA A 314 -3.53 15.70 8.45
N ALA A 315 -2.74 16.40 9.28
CA ALA A 315 -1.71 17.33 8.82
C ALA A 315 -0.35 16.66 8.55
N PHE A 316 0.04 15.69 9.38
CA PHE A 316 1.41 15.18 9.42
C PHE A 316 1.56 13.70 9.04
N ARG A 317 0.48 12.91 8.97
CA ARG A 317 0.55 11.45 8.72
C ARG A 317 1.36 11.09 7.49
N ASP A 318 1.23 11.85 6.40
CA ASP A 318 1.92 11.54 5.14
C ASP A 318 3.43 11.84 5.18
N ARG A 319 3.90 12.56 6.20
CA ARG A 319 5.30 12.94 6.40
C ARG A 319 6.01 12.15 7.51
N LEU A 320 5.28 11.30 8.23
CA LEU A 320 5.80 10.47 9.30
C LEU A 320 5.87 9.00 8.88
N THR A 321 6.83 8.27 9.41
CA THR A 321 6.93 6.82 9.25
C THR A 321 7.47 6.16 10.51
N VAL A 322 7.18 4.86 10.66
CA VAL A 322 7.62 4.02 11.78
C VAL A 322 8.25 2.71 11.30
N TYR A 323 8.44 2.55 10.00
CA TYR A 323 8.89 1.28 9.40
C TYR A 323 10.40 1.16 9.16
N PRO A 324 11.13 2.24 8.82
CA PRO A 324 12.57 2.14 8.58
C PRO A 324 13.35 1.74 9.83
N ASP A 325 14.60 1.31 9.63
CA ASP A 325 15.48 1.00 10.76
C ASP A 325 15.79 2.25 11.59
N ILE A 326 16.08 2.07 12.88
CA ILE A 326 16.39 3.19 13.80
C ILE A 326 17.60 4.02 13.35
N ASN A 327 18.51 3.44 12.57
CA ASN A 327 19.68 4.16 12.02
C ASN A 327 19.53 4.54 10.54
N SER A 328 18.34 4.33 9.96
CA SER A 328 18.07 4.71 8.57
C SER A 328 18.18 6.23 8.38
N ARG A 329 18.83 6.63 7.29
CA ARG A 329 19.07 8.04 6.98
C ARG A 329 17.92 8.56 6.13
N PRO A 330 17.45 9.81 6.34
CA PRO A 330 16.32 10.33 5.61
C PRO A 330 16.80 10.62 4.18
N ASN A 331 16.07 10.12 3.20
CA ASN A 331 16.41 10.24 1.81
C ASN A 331 16.15 11.66 1.31
N ILE A 332 17.15 12.28 0.70
CA ILE A 332 17.07 13.64 0.12
C ILE A 332 16.27 13.68 -1.17
N ASN A 333 16.07 12.53 -1.83
CA ASN A 333 15.48 12.45 -3.17
C ASN A 333 13.94 12.52 -3.19
N THR A 334 13.38 13.35 -2.31
CA THR A 334 11.94 13.57 -2.18
C THR A 334 11.40 14.59 -3.17
N ASP A 335 10.11 14.47 -3.46
CA ASP A 335 9.37 15.43 -4.28
C ASP A 335 8.58 16.45 -3.43
N ASP A 336 8.37 16.19 -2.12
CA ASP A 336 7.68 17.11 -1.20
C ASP A 336 8.61 18.30 -0.86
N PRO A 337 8.21 19.56 -1.17
CA PRO A 337 9.01 20.73 -0.83
C PRO A 337 9.26 20.89 0.68
N MET A 338 8.35 20.43 1.54
CA MET A 338 8.55 20.48 2.99
C MET A 338 9.64 19.51 3.44
N MET A 339 9.60 18.27 2.96
CA MET A 339 10.63 17.28 3.27
C MET A 339 11.99 17.70 2.70
N MET A 340 12.01 18.33 1.52
CA MET A 340 13.20 18.93 0.94
C MET A 340 13.76 20.06 1.80
N TYR A 341 12.91 20.95 2.31
CA TYR A 341 13.30 22.01 3.23
C TYR A 341 13.94 21.44 4.51
N MET A 342 13.33 20.41 5.11
CA MET A 342 13.88 19.73 6.28
C MET A 342 15.25 19.07 5.99
N ALA A 343 15.45 18.54 4.77
CA ALA A 343 16.74 18.02 4.35
C ALA A 343 17.79 19.15 4.24
N ILE A 344 17.44 20.32 3.70
CA ILE A 344 18.34 21.49 3.63
C ILE A 344 18.75 21.94 5.04
N LEU A 345 17.79 22.10 5.96
CA LEU A 345 18.07 22.48 7.34
C LEU A 345 19.00 21.50 8.05
N SER A 346 18.91 20.21 7.73
CA SER A 346 19.76 19.20 8.36
C SER A 346 21.22 19.22 7.92
N VAL A 347 21.48 19.72 6.73
CA VAL A 347 22.82 19.84 6.16
C VAL A 347 23.43 21.21 6.51
N ALA A 348 22.60 22.22 6.79
CA ALA A 348 23.02 23.51 7.28
C ALA A 348 23.69 23.44 8.66
N ASP A 349 24.61 24.37 8.93
CA ASP A 349 25.31 24.46 10.21
C ASP A 349 24.38 24.97 11.31
N GLN A 350 24.07 24.10 12.27
CA GLN A 350 23.24 24.43 13.43
C GLN A 350 23.93 25.38 14.41
N THR A 351 25.27 25.45 14.41
CA THR A 351 26.02 26.35 15.30
C THR A 351 26.05 27.79 14.81
N LYS A 352 25.78 27.99 13.51
CA LYS A 352 25.69 29.29 12.85
C LYS A 352 24.42 29.32 11.99
N PRO A 353 23.24 29.38 12.63
CA PRO A 353 21.99 29.39 11.90
C PRO A 353 21.92 30.63 11.01
N ASP A 354 21.77 30.42 9.71
CA ASP A 354 21.59 31.50 8.75
C ASP A 354 20.13 31.98 8.79
N PRO A 355 19.83 33.24 9.18
CA PRO A 355 18.47 33.76 9.23
C PRO A 355 17.73 33.68 7.90
N ARG A 356 18.46 33.63 6.77
CA ARG A 356 17.87 33.51 5.43
C ARG A 356 17.16 32.16 5.22
N LEU A 357 17.52 31.12 5.98
CA LEU A 357 16.83 29.83 5.89
C LEU A 357 15.39 29.89 6.43
N GLN A 358 15.03 30.93 7.18
CA GLN A 358 13.65 31.18 7.60
C GLN A 358 12.85 31.97 6.55
N ASP A 359 13.50 32.54 5.53
CA ASP A 359 12.84 33.27 4.46
C ASP A 359 12.28 32.27 3.42
N PRO A 360 10.95 32.21 3.22
CA PRO A 360 10.35 31.30 2.25
C PRO A 360 10.84 31.53 0.83
N VAL A 361 11.24 32.75 0.45
CA VAL A 361 11.68 33.05 -0.92
C VAL A 361 13.05 32.40 -1.20
N PHE A 362 13.98 32.57 -0.27
CA PHE A 362 15.33 32.01 -0.39
C PHE A 362 15.31 30.47 -0.41
N ILE A 363 14.48 29.87 0.45
CA ILE A 363 14.31 28.41 0.46
C ILE A 363 13.72 27.89 -0.84
N GLN A 364 12.72 28.57 -1.40
CA GLN A 364 12.14 28.19 -2.68
C GLN A 364 13.17 28.28 -3.81
N GLU A 365 14.06 29.26 -3.79
CA GLU A 365 15.16 29.34 -4.76
C GLU A 365 16.06 28.10 -4.69
N ILE A 366 16.51 27.71 -3.50
CA ILE A 366 17.35 26.50 -3.32
C ILE A 366 16.59 25.24 -3.77
N ILE A 367 15.32 25.10 -3.38
CA ILE A 367 14.49 23.95 -3.79
C ILE A 367 14.36 23.90 -5.32
N THR A 368 14.17 25.04 -5.99
CA THR A 368 14.12 25.09 -7.45
C THR A 368 15.45 24.72 -8.08
N GLN A 369 16.58 25.17 -7.53
CA GLN A 369 17.91 24.77 -8.01
C GLN A 369 18.12 23.26 -7.89
N ILE A 370 17.79 22.65 -6.75
CA ILE A 370 17.88 21.20 -6.54
C ILE A 370 17.00 20.46 -7.57
N ARG A 371 15.74 20.89 -7.76
CA ARG A 371 14.84 20.28 -8.75
C ARG A 371 15.35 20.40 -10.18
N THR A 372 15.88 21.57 -10.55
CA THR A 372 16.46 21.76 -11.89
C THR A 372 17.71 20.91 -12.10
N ALA A 373 18.53 20.71 -11.07
CA ALA A 373 19.73 19.87 -11.14
C ALA A 373 19.38 18.39 -11.30
N ARG A 374 18.29 17.90 -10.68
CA ARG A 374 17.82 16.52 -10.89
C ARG A 374 17.31 16.28 -12.31
N MET A 375 16.85 17.33 -12.99
CA MET A 375 16.20 17.32 -14.31
C MET A 375 14.88 16.53 -14.34
N PHE A 376 14.88 15.26 -13.90
CA PHE A 376 13.72 14.39 -13.78
C PHE A 376 13.60 13.81 -12.36
N SER A 377 12.36 13.61 -11.87
CA SER A 377 12.11 13.08 -10.51
C SER A 377 12.60 11.65 -10.28
N PHE A 378 12.72 10.84 -11.34
CA PHE A 378 13.29 9.49 -11.25
C PHE A 378 14.82 9.48 -11.18
N MET A 379 15.49 10.61 -11.43
CA MET A 379 16.92 10.74 -11.24
C MET A 379 17.19 11.19 -9.81
N GLY A 380 17.77 10.30 -9.01
CA GLY A 380 18.30 10.60 -7.70
C GLY A 380 19.56 11.46 -7.80
N MET A 381 19.72 12.35 -6.83
CA MET A 381 20.92 13.12 -6.57
C MET A 381 21.77 12.41 -5.52
N SER A 382 23.09 12.51 -5.63
CA SER A 382 24.00 12.06 -4.57
C SER A 382 23.98 13.05 -3.40
N VAL A 383 24.32 12.59 -2.20
CA VAL A 383 24.45 13.50 -1.05
C VAL A 383 25.51 14.58 -1.32
N ALA A 384 26.62 14.23 -1.97
CA ALA A 384 27.69 15.18 -2.24
C ALA A 384 27.22 16.32 -3.15
N ASP A 385 26.47 16.00 -4.21
CA ASP A 385 25.93 17.00 -5.13
C ASP A 385 24.91 17.89 -4.43
N PHE A 386 24.05 17.31 -3.59
CA PHE A 386 23.08 18.06 -2.80
C PHE A 386 23.75 19.05 -1.86
N VAL A 387 24.76 18.60 -1.11
CA VAL A 387 25.53 19.47 -0.21
C VAL A 387 26.22 20.58 -0.99
N ASN A 388 26.79 20.28 -2.17
CA ASN A 388 27.45 21.28 -3.02
C ASN A 388 26.48 22.35 -3.53
N ILE A 389 25.25 21.97 -3.90
CA ILE A 389 24.22 22.93 -4.33
C ILE A 389 23.86 23.86 -3.16
N VAL A 390 23.60 23.30 -1.97
CA VAL A 390 23.26 24.11 -0.78
C VAL A 390 24.43 25.03 -0.38
N ALA A 391 25.68 24.55 -0.48
CA ALA A 391 26.87 25.34 -0.24
C ALA A 391 27.02 26.48 -1.26
N SER A 392 26.69 26.23 -2.53
CA SER A 392 26.76 27.23 -3.61
C SER A 392 25.74 28.35 -3.46
N ALA A 393 24.61 28.08 -2.79
CA ALA A 393 23.64 29.09 -2.39
C ALA A 393 24.14 30.01 -1.23
N GLY A 394 25.34 29.74 -0.70
CA GLY A 394 25.97 30.52 0.36
C GLY A 394 25.46 30.18 1.76
N VAL A 395 24.86 29.00 1.95
CA VAL A 395 24.46 28.49 3.27
C VAL A 395 25.66 27.82 3.93
N PRO A 396 26.00 28.16 5.19
CA PRO A 396 27.06 27.46 5.92
C PRO A 396 26.65 26.00 6.13
N ILE A 397 27.51 25.07 5.72
CA ILE A 397 27.26 23.64 5.81
C ILE A 397 27.90 23.08 7.07
N ASN A 398 27.20 22.16 7.74
CA ASN A 398 27.74 21.43 8.86
C ASN A 398 29.05 20.70 8.46
N PRO A 399 30.17 20.90 9.19
CA PRO A 399 31.46 20.31 8.85
C PRO A 399 31.47 18.78 8.73
N SER A 400 30.53 18.09 9.39
CA SER A 400 30.42 16.63 9.35
C SER A 400 30.01 16.08 7.98
N VAL A 401 29.20 16.84 7.24
CA VAL A 401 28.67 16.47 5.91
C VAL A 401 29.31 17.24 4.78
N ASN A 402 30.15 18.23 5.08
CA ASN A 402 30.82 19.03 4.09
C ASN A 402 32.01 18.25 3.46
N PRO A 403 31.92 17.84 2.18
CA PRO A 403 32.98 17.08 1.52
C PRO A 403 34.27 17.90 1.33
N SER A 404 34.20 19.24 1.34
CA SER A 404 35.38 20.10 1.19
C SER A 404 36.19 20.25 2.48
N VAL A 405 35.58 19.98 3.63
CA VAL A 405 36.19 20.13 4.96
C VAL A 405 36.57 18.77 5.54
N ASN A 406 35.74 17.75 5.34
CA ASN A 406 35.98 16.41 5.82
C ASN A 406 36.02 15.42 4.65
N GLN A 407 37.22 14.93 4.31
CA GLN A 407 37.38 13.91 3.26
C GLN A 407 36.65 12.59 3.58
N ASN A 408 36.33 12.34 4.85
CA ASN A 408 35.51 11.20 5.30
C ASN A 408 34.02 11.57 5.50
N ALA A 409 33.55 12.72 5.00
CA ALA A 409 32.15 13.16 5.15
C ALA A 409 31.15 12.10 4.64
N ALA A 410 31.48 11.37 3.56
CA ALA A 410 30.64 10.30 3.05
C ALA A 410 30.42 9.15 4.05
N ASN A 411 31.44 8.82 4.87
CA ASN A 411 31.39 7.73 5.84
C ASN A 411 30.82 8.18 7.20
N ASN A 412 31.00 9.46 7.56
CA ASN A 412 30.52 10.02 8.83
C ASN A 412 29.15 10.71 8.72
N ASN A 413 28.57 10.78 7.53
CA ASN A 413 27.26 11.38 7.31
C ASN A 413 26.12 10.49 7.81
N ARG A 414 25.56 10.90 8.96
CA ARG A 414 24.38 10.33 9.63
C ARG A 414 23.09 11.12 9.40
N LEU A 415 23.21 12.32 8.83
CA LEU A 415 22.12 13.30 8.75
C LEU A 415 21.19 13.03 7.56
N VAL A 416 21.75 12.61 6.43
CA VAL A 416 21.02 12.44 5.16
C VAL A 416 21.51 11.23 4.36
N GLY A 417 20.61 10.61 3.60
CA GLY A 417 20.90 9.52 2.67
C GLY A 417 20.44 9.85 1.26
N ASP A 418 20.96 9.13 0.27
CA ASP A 418 20.58 9.21 -1.15
C ASP A 418 19.92 7.93 -1.69
N LYS A 419 19.97 6.85 -0.90
CA LYS A 419 19.41 5.54 -1.21
C LYS A 419 18.52 5.08 -0.06
N SER A 420 17.50 4.31 -0.39
CA SER A 420 16.51 3.82 0.56
C SER A 420 16.43 2.31 0.57
N GLN A 421 16.09 1.73 1.71
CA GLN A 421 15.88 0.30 1.87
C GLN A 421 14.42 -0.03 2.18
N THR A 422 13.63 0.90 2.69
CA THR A 422 12.26 0.64 3.16
C THR A 422 11.24 1.31 2.25
N PHE A 423 10.31 0.52 1.71
CA PHE A 423 9.31 0.97 0.74
C PHE A 423 7.92 0.46 1.11
N THR A 424 6.91 1.27 0.86
CA THR A 424 5.50 0.89 0.93
C THR A 424 4.98 0.61 -0.47
N ILE A 425 4.38 -0.56 -0.66
CA ILE A 425 3.73 -0.98 -1.89
C ILE A 425 2.23 -1.02 -1.64
N LYS A 426 1.48 -0.13 -2.29
CA LYS A 426 0.02 -0.15 -2.28
C LYS A 426 -0.45 -0.72 -3.60
N SER A 427 -1.12 -1.87 -3.54
CA SER A 427 -1.59 -2.59 -4.72
C SER A 427 -3.11 -2.70 -4.70
N VAL A 428 -3.73 -2.23 -5.77
CA VAL A 428 -5.16 -2.31 -6.01
C VAL A 428 -5.40 -3.41 -7.04
N GLY A 429 -6.19 -4.42 -6.68
CA GLY A 429 -6.63 -5.48 -7.57
C GLY A 429 -8.11 -5.34 -7.90
N GLU A 430 -8.45 -5.53 -9.16
CA GLU A 430 -9.80 -5.39 -9.70
C GLU A 430 -10.21 -6.68 -10.43
N ALA A 431 -11.39 -7.19 -10.10
CA ALA A 431 -12.03 -8.28 -10.81
C ALA A 431 -13.54 -8.08 -10.83
N GLY A 432 -14.15 -8.10 -12.03
CA GLY A 432 -15.58 -7.81 -12.18
C GLY A 432 -15.93 -6.41 -11.66
N SER A 433 -16.81 -6.34 -10.67
CA SER A 433 -17.18 -5.10 -9.97
C SER A 433 -16.54 -4.96 -8.58
N VAL A 434 -15.62 -5.86 -8.21
CA VAL A 434 -14.99 -5.88 -6.89
C VAL A 434 -13.56 -5.36 -7.00
N GLN A 435 -13.20 -4.49 -6.07
CA GLN A 435 -11.86 -3.93 -5.90
C GLN A 435 -11.35 -4.28 -4.50
N LYS A 436 -10.09 -4.70 -4.41
CA LYS A 436 -9.38 -4.97 -3.15
C LYS A 436 -8.08 -4.22 -3.12
N THR A 437 -7.77 -3.61 -1.98
CA THR A 437 -6.53 -2.85 -1.81
C THR A 437 -5.66 -3.54 -0.76
N LEU A 438 -4.42 -3.83 -1.13
CA LEU A 438 -3.43 -4.40 -0.24
C LEU A 438 -2.31 -3.40 -0.04
N THR A 439 -1.95 -3.15 1.21
CA THR A 439 -0.79 -2.30 1.55
C THR A 439 0.25 -3.16 2.25
N ALA A 440 1.45 -3.20 1.69
CA ALA A 440 2.58 -3.94 2.25
C ALA A 440 3.79 -3.03 2.41
N VAL A 441 4.45 -3.10 3.56
CA VAL A 441 5.74 -2.42 3.77
C VAL A 441 6.85 -3.45 3.69
N VAL A 442 7.82 -3.19 2.84
CA VAL A 442 8.93 -4.10 2.51
C VAL A 442 10.24 -3.39 2.79
N ARG A 443 11.10 -4.06 3.57
CA ARG A 443 12.50 -3.68 3.73
C ARG A 443 13.35 -4.54 2.82
N LEU A 444 14.14 -3.91 1.98
CA LEU A 444 15.09 -4.57 1.11
C LEU A 444 16.11 -5.37 1.93
N ASP A 445 16.37 -6.57 1.45
CA ASP A 445 17.35 -7.52 1.96
C ASP A 445 17.98 -8.21 0.74
N ASP A 446 18.89 -9.16 0.94
CA ASP A 446 19.56 -9.87 -0.16
C ASP A 446 18.62 -10.77 -1.00
N THR A 447 17.36 -10.91 -0.57
CA THR A 447 16.30 -11.69 -1.24
C THR A 447 15.25 -10.79 -1.91
N LEU A 448 13.95 -11.09 -1.77
CA LEU A 448 12.82 -10.28 -2.28
C LEU A 448 12.35 -9.24 -1.26
N GLY A 449 13.22 -8.87 -0.32
CA GLY A 449 12.90 -8.03 0.83
C GLY A 449 12.05 -8.73 1.89
N ARG A 450 12.23 -8.30 3.15
CA ARG A 450 11.46 -8.73 4.31
C ARG A 450 10.16 -7.93 4.40
N LEU A 451 9.03 -8.62 4.56
CA LEU A 451 7.74 -8.00 4.82
C LEU A 451 7.70 -7.54 6.29
N LEU A 452 7.47 -6.24 6.51
CA LEU A 452 7.36 -5.64 7.84
C LEU A 452 5.90 -5.44 8.26
N TYR A 453 5.05 -5.07 7.32
CA TYR A 453 3.65 -4.75 7.58
C TYR A 453 2.78 -5.23 6.42
N TRP A 454 1.56 -5.67 6.73
CA TRP A 454 0.58 -6.14 5.76
C TRP A 454 -0.82 -5.75 6.23
N ARG A 455 -1.57 -5.07 5.35
CA ARG A 455 -2.95 -4.68 5.58
C ARG A 455 -3.79 -4.96 4.35
N GLU A 456 -4.98 -5.48 4.60
CA GLU A 456 -5.99 -5.78 3.59
C GLU A 456 -7.18 -4.84 3.79
N GLU A 457 -7.58 -4.16 2.73
CA GLU A 457 -8.72 -3.22 2.68
C GLU A 457 -9.76 -3.65 1.65
#